data_AF-A0A924ZBH6-F1
#
_entry.id   AF-A0A924ZBH6-F1
#
_cell.length_a   1.000
_cell.length_b   1.000
_cell.length_c   1.000
_cell.angle_alpha   90.00
_cell.angle_beta   90.00
_cell.angle_gamma   90.00
#
_symmetry.space_group_name_H-M   'P 1'
#
loop_
_entity.id
_entity.type
_entity.pdbx_description
1 polymer ?
#
loop_
_entity_poly.entity_id
_entity_poly.type
_entity_poly.pdbx_seq_one_letter_code
_entity_poly.pdbx_strand_id
1 'polypeptide(L)'
;TFETLRTILIREYQLAPDTLTMDAALEGLGIDSLGVAELLFSVEDEFGISLPPEPLQLLTLGDVVRFIDDLLLAQKVPLHAAPPGTLKVPLEAVQRTS
;
A
#
# COMPACT_ATOMS: atom_id res chain seq x y z
N THR A 1 -7.66 6.09 -9.36
CA THR A 1 -7.35 5.88 -7.93
C THR A 1 -8.40 6.47 -7.02
N PHE A 2 -8.59 7.80 -6.99
CA PHE A 2 -9.57 8.46 -6.09
C PHE A 2 -11.02 7.99 -6.25
N GLU A 3 -11.55 7.91 -7.48
CA GLU A 3 -12.94 7.48 -7.73
C GLU A 3 -13.24 6.06 -7.22
N THR A 4 -12.31 5.12 -7.44
CA THR A 4 -12.41 3.75 -6.94
C THR A 4 -12.35 3.72 -5.42
N LEU A 5 -11.38 4.42 -4.82
CA LEU A 5 -11.27 4.55 -3.36
C LEU A 5 -12.56 5.12 -2.75
N ARG A 6 -13.12 6.17 -3.36
CA ARG A 6 -14.39 6.78 -2.97
C ARG A 6 -15.53 5.77 -3.01
N THR A 7 -15.57 4.93 -4.05
CA THR A 7 -16.60 3.89 -4.21
C THR A 7 -16.51 2.83 -3.11
N ILE A 8 -15.31 2.38 -2.76
CA ILE A 8 -15.07 1.43 -1.65
C ILE A 8 -15.56 2.06 -0.33
N LEU A 9 -15.19 3.31 -0.07
CA LEU A 9 -15.58 4.03 1.14
C LEU A 9 -17.10 4.24 1.26
N ILE A 10 -17.79 4.53 0.15
CA ILE A 10 -19.25 4.65 0.15
C ILE A 10 -19.93 3.29 0.38
N ARG A 11 -19.38 2.21 -0.19
CA ARG A 11 -19.99 0.87 -0.11
C ARG A 11 -19.74 0.19 1.23
N GLU A 12 -18.50 0.18 1.69
CA GLU A 12 -18.09 -0.54 2.90
C GLU A 12 -18.35 0.30 4.15
N TYR A 13 -17.97 1.58 4.11
CA TYR A 13 -18.06 2.48 5.27
C TYR A 13 -19.34 3.34 5.26
N GLN A 14 -20.19 3.24 4.23
CA GLN A 14 -21.45 3.99 4.11
C GLN A 14 -21.26 5.51 4.26
N LEU A 15 -20.09 6.01 3.85
CA LEU A 15 -19.74 7.42 3.94
C LEU A 15 -20.43 8.24 2.85
N ALA A 16 -20.71 9.50 3.17
CA ALA A 16 -21.32 10.41 2.21
C ALA A 16 -20.30 10.82 1.14
N PRO A 17 -20.65 10.78 -0.16
CA PRO A 17 -19.75 11.21 -1.22
C PRO A 17 -19.27 12.66 -1.04
N ASP A 18 -20.08 13.52 -0.43
CA ASP A 18 -19.78 14.93 -0.18
C ASP A 18 -18.69 15.15 0.88
N THR A 19 -18.49 14.21 1.79
CA THR A 19 -17.43 14.30 2.83
C THR A 19 -16.09 13.74 2.36
N LEU A 20 -16.10 12.95 1.29
CA LEU A 20 -14.91 12.34 0.70
C LEU A 20 -14.16 13.34 -0.18
N THR A 21 -13.33 14.16 0.46
CA THR A 21 -12.44 15.13 -0.20
C THR A 21 -10.97 14.73 -0.02
N MET A 22 -10.08 15.24 -0.87
CA MET A 22 -8.64 14.95 -0.75
C MET A 22 -8.02 15.42 0.58
N ASP A 23 -8.58 16.49 1.16
CA ASP A 23 -8.15 17.05 2.44
C ASP A 23 -8.85 16.39 3.64
N ALA A 24 -9.84 15.53 3.39
CA ALA A 24 -10.58 14.86 4.46
C ALA A 24 -9.65 13.96 5.27
N ALA A 25 -9.61 14.20 6.58
CA ALA A 25 -8.93 13.34 7.53
C ALA A 25 -9.68 12.02 7.69
N LEU A 26 -8.97 10.90 7.66
CA LEU A 26 -9.55 9.56 7.83
C LEU A 26 -10.22 9.42 9.20
N GLU A 27 -9.57 9.90 10.26
CA GLU A 27 -10.15 9.96 11.61
C GLU A 27 -11.43 10.81 11.64
N GLY A 28 -11.48 11.90 10.88
CA GLY A 28 -12.67 12.76 10.77
C GLY A 28 -13.84 12.11 10.04
N LEU A 29 -13.57 11.07 9.25
CA LEU A 29 -14.57 10.23 8.58
C LEU A 29 -15.00 9.03 9.44
N GLY A 30 -14.45 8.88 10.66
CA GLY A 30 -14.68 7.72 11.52
C GLY A 30 -13.90 6.48 11.08
N ILE A 31 -12.82 6.68 10.32
CA ILE A 31 -11.89 5.61 9.93
C ILE A 31 -10.68 5.67 10.85
N ASP A 32 -10.70 4.84 11.88
CA ASP A 32 -9.58 4.65 12.80
C ASP A 32 -8.49 3.75 12.19
N SER A 33 -7.39 3.54 12.91
CA SER A 33 -6.26 2.70 12.46
C SER A 33 -6.65 1.29 12.01
N LEU A 34 -7.67 0.69 12.63
CA LEU A 34 -8.24 -0.60 12.19
C LEU A 34 -9.00 -0.46 10.87
N GLY A 35 -9.83 0.57 10.73
CA GLY A 35 -10.54 0.85 9.49
C GLY A 35 -9.57 1.17 8.34
N VAL A 36 -8.46 1.84 8.62
CA VAL A 36 -7.40 2.06 7.62
C VAL A 36 -6.80 0.72 7.18
N ALA A 37 -6.53 -0.21 8.10
CA ALA A 37 -6.01 -1.53 7.75
C ALA A 37 -6.99 -2.35 6.87
N GLU A 38 -8.29 -2.29 7.16
CA GLU A 38 -9.33 -2.93 6.33
C GLU A 38 -9.43 -2.28 4.95
N LEU A 39 -9.44 -0.94 4.89
CA LEU A 39 -9.47 -0.19 3.63
C LEU A 39 -8.30 -0.54 2.73
N LEU A 40 -7.10 -0.62 3.30
CA LEU A 40 -5.88 -1.01 2.60
C LEU A 40 -5.99 -2.41 2.02
N PHE A 41 -6.56 -3.36 2.75
CA PHE A 41 -6.76 -4.71 2.25
C PHE A 41 -7.71 -4.75 1.04
N SER A 42 -8.84 -4.04 1.12
CA SER A 42 -9.77 -3.89 -0.01
C SER A 42 -9.11 -3.20 -1.21
N VAL A 43 -8.24 -2.21 -0.96
CA VAL A 43 -7.47 -1.52 -2.00
C VAL A 43 -6.40 -2.43 -2.62
N GLU A 44 -5.69 -3.23 -1.83
CA GLU A 44 -4.70 -4.21 -2.32
C GLU A 44 -5.35 -5.20 -3.30
N ASP A 45 -6.52 -5.75 -2.96
CA ASP A 45 -7.27 -6.66 -3.82
C ASP A 45 -7.82 -5.96 -5.07
N GLU A 46 -8.48 -4.80 -4.91
CA GLU A 46 -9.13 -4.07 -6.00
C GLU A 46 -8.12 -3.53 -7.04
N PHE A 47 -6.97 -3.05 -6.58
CA PHE A 47 -5.92 -2.51 -7.45
C PHE A 47 -4.85 -3.56 -7.82
N GLY A 48 -4.85 -4.73 -7.20
CA GLY A 48 -3.85 -5.77 -7.40
C GLY A 48 -2.44 -5.31 -7.03
N ILE A 49 -2.30 -4.54 -5.95
CA ILE A 49 -1.01 -3.97 -5.52
C ILE A 49 -0.51 -4.62 -4.24
N SER A 50 0.81 -4.74 -4.07
CA SER A 50 1.36 -5.26 -2.81
C SER A 50 1.66 -4.11 -1.85
N LEU A 51 0.94 -4.07 -0.73
CA LEU A 51 1.19 -3.10 0.34
C LEU A 51 2.28 -3.61 1.29
N PRO A 52 3.11 -2.71 1.86
CA PRO A 52 4.10 -3.09 2.85
C PRO A 52 3.43 -3.59 4.14
N PRO A 53 4.06 -4.53 4.87
CA PRO A 53 3.54 -5.05 6.14
C PRO A 53 3.69 -4.05 7.30
N GLU A 54 4.39 -2.93 7.08
CA GLU A 54 4.57 -1.89 8.09
C GLU A 54 3.35 -0.99 8.18
N PRO A 55 2.97 -0.54 9.39
CA PRO A 55 1.86 0.37 9.57
C PRO A 55 2.18 1.71 8.91
N LEU A 56 1.34 2.07 7.93
CA LEU A 56 1.44 3.33 7.23
C LEU A 56 0.61 4.39 7.96
N GLN A 57 1.20 5.57 8.12
CA GLN A 57 0.59 6.71 8.78
C GLN A 57 -0.11 7.57 7.72
N LEU A 58 -1.25 7.10 7.26
CA LEU A 58 -2.11 7.85 6.34
C LEU A 58 -3.07 8.70 7.19
N LEU A 59 -2.98 10.03 7.05
CA LEU A 59 -3.80 10.96 7.82
C LEU A 59 -5.02 11.42 7.01
N THR A 60 -4.82 11.64 5.71
CA THR A 60 -5.84 12.17 4.81
C THR A 60 -6.15 11.22 3.67
N LEU A 61 -7.32 11.38 3.06
CA LEU A 61 -7.71 10.65 1.86
C LEU A 61 -6.72 10.87 0.70
N GLY A 62 -6.20 12.09 0.57
CA GLY A 62 -5.19 12.44 -0.41
C GLY A 62 -3.90 11.66 -0.25
N ASP A 63 -3.47 11.40 0.99
CA ASP A 63 -2.30 10.55 1.25
C ASP A 63 -2.53 9.11 0.79
N VAL A 64 -3.72 8.54 1.05
CA VAL A 64 -4.07 7.18 0.59
C VAL A 64 -4.00 7.11 -0.93
N VAL A 65 -4.61 8.07 -1.62
CA VAL A 65 -4.61 8.13 -3.10
C VAL A 65 -3.20 8.24 -3.64
N ARG A 66 -2.38 9.14 -3.07
CA ARG A 66 -0.99 9.35 -3.51
C ARG A 66 -0.16 8.10 -3.27
N PHE A 67 -0.37 7.41 -2.15
CA PHE A 67 0.30 6.16 -1.82
C PHE A 67 -0.02 5.05 -2.83
N ILE A 68 -1.31 4.87 -3.16
CA ILE A 68 -1.73 3.89 -4.16
C ILE A 68 -1.16 4.24 -5.54
N ASP A 69 -1.18 5.52 -5.92
CA ASP A 69 -0.65 5.97 -7.22
C ASP A 69 0.85 5.68 -7.35
N ASP A 70 1.62 5.94 -6.28
CA ASP A 70 3.05 5.64 -6.22
C ASP A 70 3.33 4.14 -6.38
N LEU A 71 2.55 3.28 -5.70
CA LEU A 71 2.65 1.83 -5.83
C LEU A 71 2.26 1.29 -7.22
N LEU A 72 1.23 1.88 -7.83
CA LEU A 72 0.82 1.55 -9.20
C LEU A 72 1.90 1.97 -10.23
N LEU A 73 2.58 3.09 -9.99
CA LEU A 73 3.70 3.54 -10.80
C LEU A 73 4.93 2.64 -10.59
N ALA A 74 5.23 2.28 -9.34
CA ALA A 74 6.35 1.40 -8.99
C ALA A 74 6.19 -0.02 -9.56
N GLN A 75 4.98 -0.59 -9.53
CA GLN A 75 4.71 -1.93 -10.10
C GLN A 75 4.59 -1.95 -11.62
N LYS A 76 4.37 -0.79 -12.27
CA LYS A 76 4.52 -0.66 -13.72
C LYS A 76 5.98 -0.69 -14.18
N VAL A 77 6.95 -0.69 -13.27
CA VAL A 77 8.32 -1.11 -13.61
C VAL A 77 8.28 -2.62 -13.83
N PRO A 78 8.53 -3.13 -15.05
CA PRO A 78 8.49 -4.56 -15.30
C PRO A 78 9.50 -5.25 -14.39
N LEU A 79 9.00 -6.11 -13.51
CA LEU A 79 9.77 -7.03 -12.66
C LEU A 79 10.56 -8.09 -13.49
N HIS A 80 10.89 -7.79 -14.76
CA HIS A 80 11.68 -8.64 -15.65
C HIS A 80 13.08 -8.09 -15.96
N ALA A 81 13.62 -7.22 -15.11
CA ALA A 81 15.01 -6.78 -15.22
C ALA A 81 15.80 -7.03 -13.91
N ALA A 82 15.79 -8.26 -13.40
CA ALA A 82 16.89 -8.79 -12.59
C ALA A 82 16.87 -10.34 -12.61
N PRO A 83 17.95 -11.02 -13.03
CA PRO A 83 18.04 -12.48 -12.98
C PRO A 83 18.09 -13.00 -11.53
N PRO A 84 17.70 -14.26 -11.27
CA PRO A 84 17.81 -14.87 -9.95
C PRO A 84 19.29 -15.14 -9.66
N GLY A 85 19.87 -14.39 -8.73
CA GLY A 85 21.30 -14.48 -8.45
C GLY A 85 21.67 -14.03 -7.04
N THR A 86 22.07 -15.03 -6.24
CA THR A 86 22.94 -14.89 -5.07
C THR A 86 22.28 -14.41 -3.78
N LEU A 87 21.60 -15.37 -3.15
CA LEU A 87 21.71 -15.56 -1.71
C LEU A 87 23.20 -15.57 -1.29
N LYS A 88 23.48 -14.72 -0.29
CA LYS A 88 24.55 -14.75 0.73
C LYS A 88 25.92 -14.18 0.34
N VAL A 89 26.25 -13.09 1.04
CA VAL A 89 27.55 -12.43 1.17
C VAL A 89 28.67 -13.41 1.61
N PRO A 90 29.94 -13.15 1.21
CA PRO A 90 31.08 -14.02 1.51
C PRO A 90 31.56 -13.82 2.97
N LEU A 91 31.72 -14.93 3.71
CA LEU A 91 32.55 -14.96 4.92
C LEU A 91 33.72 -15.90 4.65
N GLU A 92 34.85 -15.26 4.36
CA GLU A 92 36.25 -15.66 4.55
C GLU A 92 36.65 -17.15 4.58
N ALA A 93 37.67 -17.40 3.76
CA ALA A 93 38.43 -18.63 3.65
C ALA A 93 39.00 -19.17 4.97
N VAL A 94 39.45 -20.43 4.89
CA VAL A 94 40.40 -21.12 5.78
C VAL A 94 39.69 -21.69 7.03
N GLN A 95 39.61 -23.00 7.23
CA GLN A 95 40.76 -23.87 7.43
C GLN A 95 40.52 -25.30 6.91
N ARG A 96 41.42 -25.70 6.02
CA ARG A 96 42.07 -27.01 5.85
C ARG A 96 41.29 -28.25 6.32
N THR A 97 40.93 -29.05 5.33
CA THR A 97 41.03 -30.51 5.35
C THR A 97 42.41 -30.95 5.86
N SER A 98 42.47 -31.69 6.96
CA SER A 98 43.44 -32.75 7.27
C SER A 98 42.87 -33.60 8.39
#